data_AF-G9K814-F1
#
_entry.id   AF-G9K814-F1
#
_cell.length_a   1.000
_cell.length_b   1.000
_cell.length_c   1.000
_cell.angle_alpha   90.00
_cell.angle_beta   90.00
_cell.angle_gamma   90.00
#
_symmetry.space_group_name_H-M   'P 1'
#
loop_
_entity.id
_entity.type
_entity.pdbx_description
1 polymer ?
#
loop_
_entity_poly.entity_id
_entity_poly.type
_entity_poly.pdbx_seq_one_letter_code
_entity_poly.pdbx_strand_id
1 'polypeptide(L)'
;ETMCRDMPQSLPSFLVARCGDPSFWIYSDQKCDGTNNCGDCSDELSPVTTCPPCGPGWWRCPSTVFGYCGCIPRSLCRDHTQHCSDWSDEYSCPGP
;
A
#
# COMPACT_ATOMS: atom_id res chain seq x y z
N GLU A 1 -13.02 12.20 -27.96
CA GLU A 1 -11.54 12.17 -27.84
C GLU A 1 -10.89 13.26 -26.96
N THR A 2 -11.60 14.12 -26.22
CA THR A 2 -10.94 15.12 -25.32
C THR A 2 -10.92 14.67 -23.85
N MET A 3 -11.90 13.89 -23.41
CA MET A 3 -12.07 13.52 -22.00
C MET A 3 -11.01 12.54 -21.46
N CYS A 4 -10.37 11.73 -22.31
CA CYS A 4 -9.33 10.78 -21.90
C CYS A 4 -7.93 11.40 -21.80
N ARG A 5 -7.71 12.61 -22.34
CA ARG A 5 -6.40 13.27 -22.34
C ARG A 5 -6.16 14.14 -21.11
N ASP A 6 -7.23 14.65 -20.49
CA ASP A 6 -7.18 15.52 -19.32
C ASP A 6 -7.38 14.75 -17.99
N MET A 7 -6.96 13.48 -17.94
CA MET A 7 -7.02 12.68 -16.72
C MET A 7 -5.91 13.16 -15.76
N PRO A 8 -6.20 13.40 -14.47
CA PRO A 8 -7.41 13.06 -13.73
C PRO A 8 -8.44 14.20 -13.61
N GLN A 9 -8.22 15.38 -14.21
CA GLN A 9 -9.12 16.53 -14.06
C GLN A 9 -10.51 16.30 -14.66
N SER A 10 -10.61 15.40 -15.64
CA SER A 10 -11.89 14.96 -16.21
C SER A 10 -12.64 13.93 -15.37
N LEU A 11 -12.01 13.36 -14.33
CA LEU A 11 -12.62 12.38 -13.44
C LEU A 11 -13.27 13.09 -12.23
N PRO A 12 -14.41 12.58 -11.74
CA PRO A 12 -14.96 12.97 -10.45
C PRO A 12 -13.93 12.81 -9.33
N SER A 13 -13.90 13.77 -8.40
CA SER A 13 -12.94 13.77 -7.27
C SER A 13 -13.04 12.55 -6.36
N PHE A 14 -14.19 11.87 -6.31
CA PHE A 14 -14.36 10.66 -5.51
C PHE A 14 -13.71 9.42 -6.12
N LEU A 15 -13.38 9.42 -7.43
CA LEU A 15 -12.73 8.31 -8.12
C LEU A 15 -11.19 8.41 -8.12
N VAL A 16 -10.65 9.53 -7.63
CA VAL A 16 -9.23 9.83 -7.70
C VAL A 16 -8.69 10.08 -6.30
N ALA A 17 -7.59 9.40 -5.96
CA ALA A 17 -6.78 9.73 -4.80
C ALA A 17 -5.43 10.30 -5.26
N ARG A 18 -4.96 11.36 -4.58
CA ARG A 18 -3.63 11.93 -4.80
C ARG A 18 -2.61 11.20 -3.93
N CYS A 19 -1.44 10.97 -4.50
CA CYS A 19 -0.28 10.45 -3.79
C CYS A 19 0.36 11.54 -2.92
N GLY A 20 1.46 11.23 -2.23
CA GLY A 20 2.22 12.21 -1.45
C GLY A 20 2.75 13.33 -2.33
N ASP A 21 3.21 12.98 -3.52
CA ASP A 21 3.42 13.93 -4.61
C ASP A 21 2.08 14.19 -5.37
N PRO A 22 1.57 15.44 -5.39
CA PRO A 22 0.31 15.78 -6.04
C PRO A 22 0.33 15.63 -7.56
N SER A 23 1.51 15.54 -8.20
CA SER A 23 1.64 15.23 -9.63
C SER A 23 1.22 13.79 -9.94
N PHE A 24 1.32 12.88 -8.98
CA PHE A 24 0.88 11.50 -9.09
C PHE A 24 -0.50 11.30 -8.48
N TRP A 25 -1.23 10.36 -9.07
CA TRP A 25 -2.60 10.06 -8.68
C TRP A 25 -2.92 8.62 -9.04
N ILE A 26 -3.83 8.04 -8.27
CA ILE A 26 -4.30 6.66 -8.41
C ILE A 26 -5.83 6.66 -8.39
N TYR A 27 -6.44 5.54 -8.76
CA TYR A 27 -7.86 5.38 -8.54
C TYR A 27 -8.17 5.20 -7.05
N SER A 28 -9.34 5.67 -6.61
CA SER A 28 -9.71 5.58 -5.21
C SER A 28 -9.79 4.15 -4.67
N ASP A 29 -10.06 3.15 -5.51
CA ASP A 29 -10.08 1.72 -5.13
C ASP A 29 -8.67 1.12 -4.94
N GLN A 30 -7.64 1.78 -5.46
CA GLN A 30 -6.24 1.41 -5.30
C GLN A 30 -5.63 1.97 -4.01
N LYS A 31 -6.41 2.75 -3.25
CA LYS A 31 -5.96 3.33 -1.99
C LYS A 31 -6.23 2.34 -0.85
N CYS A 32 -5.21 2.05 -0.03
CA CYS A 32 -5.29 1.09 1.06
C CYS A 32 -5.54 -0.35 0.58
N ASP A 33 -5.04 -0.72 -0.61
CA ASP A 33 -5.24 -2.03 -1.22
C ASP A 33 -4.09 -3.02 -0.90
N GLY A 34 -3.08 -2.57 -0.16
CA GLY A 34 -1.88 -3.33 0.20
C GLY A 34 -0.78 -3.30 -0.86
N THR A 35 -0.95 -2.53 -1.94
CA THR A 35 0.01 -2.41 -3.04
C THR A 35 0.52 -0.98 -3.14
N ASN A 36 1.80 -0.82 -3.49
CA ASN A 36 2.37 0.48 -3.79
C ASN A 36 1.94 0.98 -5.18
N ASN A 37 0.76 1.60 -5.29
CA ASN A 37 0.29 2.19 -6.55
C ASN A 37 0.89 3.58 -6.77
N CYS A 38 1.16 4.33 -5.70
CA CYS A 38 1.75 5.67 -5.79
C CYS A 38 3.26 5.68 -6.08
N GLY A 39 3.97 4.58 -5.83
CA GLY A 39 5.42 4.51 -5.92
C GLY A 39 6.14 5.19 -4.75
N ASP A 40 5.43 5.66 -3.73
CA ASP A 40 5.99 6.27 -2.51
C ASP A 40 5.27 5.76 -1.23
N CYS A 41 4.37 4.79 -1.38
CA CYS A 41 3.51 4.25 -0.32
C CYS A 41 2.53 5.24 0.31
N SER A 42 2.36 6.44 -0.24
CA SER A 42 1.44 7.44 0.33
C SER A 42 -0.03 7.02 0.28
N ASP A 43 -0.36 6.10 -0.62
CA ASP A 43 -1.65 5.41 -0.72
C ASP A 43 -1.93 4.46 0.45
N GLU A 44 -0.90 3.83 0.99
CA GLU A 44 -0.99 2.83 2.07
C GLU A 44 -0.65 3.38 3.46
N LEU A 45 0.08 4.50 3.52
CA LEU A 45 0.53 5.15 4.77
C LEU A 45 -0.49 6.16 5.34
N SER A 46 -1.71 6.20 4.79
CA SER A 46 -2.77 7.05 5.32
C SER A 46 -3.14 6.66 6.76
N PRO A 47 -3.59 7.61 7.60
CA PRO A 47 -3.93 7.35 9.00
C PRO A 47 -5.01 6.25 9.11
N VAL A 48 -5.06 5.56 10.26
CA VAL A 48 -5.97 4.42 10.49
C VAL A 48 -7.46 4.79 10.34
N THR A 49 -7.79 6.07 10.42
CA THR A 49 -9.12 6.61 10.13
C THR A 49 -9.51 6.52 8.64
N THR A 50 -8.54 6.31 7.76
CA THR A 50 -8.66 6.29 6.31
C THR A 50 -8.28 4.94 5.72
N CYS A 51 -7.21 4.30 6.21
CA CYS A 51 -6.84 2.93 5.84
C CYS A 51 -7.07 1.98 7.02
N PRO A 52 -7.84 0.88 6.85
CA PRO A 52 -7.91 -0.16 7.86
C PRO A 52 -6.52 -0.79 8.09
N PRO A 53 -6.30 -1.45 9.25
CA PRO A 53 -5.10 -2.27 9.43
C PRO A 53 -5.00 -3.35 8.33
N CYS A 54 -3.78 -3.82 8.05
CA CYS A 54 -3.53 -4.87 7.06
C CYS A 54 -4.55 -6.02 7.23
N GLY A 55 -5.09 -6.51 6.11
CA GLY A 55 -6.11 -7.56 6.12
C GLY A 55 -5.66 -8.86 6.79
N PRO A 56 -6.56 -9.82 7.03
CA PRO A 56 -6.26 -11.03 7.81
C PRO A 56 -5.12 -11.89 7.24
N GLY A 57 -4.89 -11.87 5.92
CA GLY A 57 -3.77 -12.56 5.26
C GLY A 57 -2.45 -11.79 5.26
N TRP A 58 -2.43 -10.59 5.84
CA TRP A 58 -1.31 -9.66 5.81
C TRP A 58 -0.89 -9.31 7.24
N TRP A 59 0.35 -8.87 7.39
CA TRP A 59 0.94 -8.45 8.65
C TRP A 59 1.60 -7.08 8.50
N ARG A 60 1.44 -6.23 9.51
CA ARG A 60 2.00 -4.88 9.50
C ARG A 60 3.42 -4.87 10.06
N CYS A 61 4.38 -4.42 9.27
CA CYS A 61 5.77 -4.21 9.69
C CYS A 61 6.43 -3.12 8.84
N PRO A 62 7.59 -2.57 9.21
CA PRO A 62 8.36 -1.72 8.31
C PRO A 62 8.97 -2.57 7.18
N SER A 63 8.31 -2.65 6.02
CA SER A 63 8.75 -3.49 4.89
C SER A 63 10.07 -3.01 4.29
N THR A 64 11.01 -3.92 4.02
CA THR A 64 12.20 -3.69 3.18
C THR A 64 11.87 -3.81 1.70
N VAL A 65 10.78 -4.52 1.37
CA VAL A 65 10.28 -4.68 0.00
C VAL A 65 9.37 -3.51 -0.34
N PHE A 66 9.78 -2.76 -1.34
CA PHE A 66 9.12 -1.53 -1.78
C PHE A 66 7.65 -1.71 -2.20
N GLY A 67 7.28 -2.91 -2.67
CA GLY A 67 5.92 -3.21 -3.12
C GLY A 67 4.90 -3.36 -1.99
N TYR A 68 5.33 -3.63 -0.76
CA TYR A 68 4.43 -4.00 0.33
C TYR A 68 4.05 -2.83 1.24
N CYS A 69 4.72 -1.67 1.16
CA CYS A 69 4.39 -0.44 1.91
C CYS A 69 4.14 -0.58 3.42
N GLY A 70 4.58 -1.70 3.98
CA GLY A 70 4.42 -2.05 5.38
C GLY A 70 3.32 -3.08 5.71
N CYS A 71 2.62 -3.62 4.72
CA CYS A 71 1.79 -4.82 4.84
C CYS A 71 2.42 -5.97 4.05
N ILE A 72 3.06 -6.91 4.74
CA ILE A 72 3.65 -8.09 4.11
C ILE A 72 2.68 -9.29 4.16
N PRO A 73 2.69 -10.21 3.17
CA PRO A 73 1.90 -11.42 3.22
C PRO A 73 2.34 -12.32 4.39
N ARG A 74 1.39 -12.87 5.15
CA ARG A 74 1.70 -13.84 6.22
C ARG A 74 2.35 -15.13 5.72
N SER A 75 2.19 -15.44 4.43
CA SER A 75 2.86 -16.58 3.79
C SER A 75 4.38 -16.45 3.73
N LEU A 76 4.93 -15.24 3.90
CA LEU A 76 6.37 -14.97 3.93
C LEU A 76 6.96 -15.07 5.34
N CYS A 77 6.17 -15.49 6.33
CA CYS A 77 6.63 -15.71 7.70
C CYS A 77 7.63 -16.86 7.76
N ARG A 78 8.84 -16.61 8.29
CA ARG A 78 9.92 -17.59 8.44
C ARG A 78 10.35 -18.23 7.13
N ASP A 79 10.40 -17.45 6.06
CA ASP A 79 10.86 -17.90 4.76
C ASP A 79 12.38 -17.71 4.57
N HIS A 80 13.09 -17.28 5.62
CA HIS A 80 14.54 -17.01 5.65
C HIS A 80 14.97 -15.81 4.81
N THR A 81 14.03 -15.00 4.33
CA THR A 81 14.29 -13.79 3.56
C THR A 81 13.74 -12.59 4.32
N GLN A 82 14.56 -11.55 4.45
CA GLN A 82 14.16 -10.35 5.17
C GLN A 82 13.15 -9.51 4.37
N HIS A 83 11.89 -9.54 4.79
CA HIS A 83 10.79 -8.71 4.30
C HIS A 83 10.48 -7.53 5.20
N CYS A 84 10.75 -7.63 6.51
CA CYS A 84 10.62 -6.52 7.45
C CYS A 84 12.00 -6.05 7.92
N SER A 85 12.20 -4.73 8.02
CA SER A 85 13.47 -4.14 8.40
C SER A 85 13.86 -4.49 9.85
N ASP A 86 12.87 -4.78 10.68
CA ASP A 86 13.01 -5.20 12.07
C ASP A 86 13.08 -6.73 12.24
N TRP A 87 13.13 -7.50 11.13
CA TRP A 87 13.07 -8.96 11.11
C TRP A 87 11.83 -9.56 11.80
N SER A 88 10.77 -8.77 11.95
CA SER A 88 9.53 -9.25 12.59
C SER A 88 8.87 -10.38 11.79
N ASP A 89 9.07 -10.43 10.48
CA ASP A 89 8.67 -11.53 9.59
C ASP A 89 9.35 -12.86 9.90
N GLU A 90 10.54 -12.84 10.48
CA GLU A 90 11.29 -14.07 10.78
C GLU A 90 11.18 -14.48 12.25
N TYR A 91 11.21 -13.51 13.17
CA TYR A 91 11.26 -13.79 14.62
C TYR A 91 9.91 -13.65 15.32
N SER A 92 9.05 -12.74 14.86
CA SER A 92 7.87 -12.27 15.61
C SER A 92 6.53 -12.57 14.93
N CYS A 93 6.54 -13.09 13.71
CA CYS A 93 5.32 -13.35 12.96
C CYS A 93 4.45 -14.40 13.70
N PRO A 94 3.17 -14.11 13.99
CA PRO A 94 2.24 -15.14 14.41
C PRO A 94 2.04 -16.04 13.18
N GLY A 95 2.40 -17.31 13.30
CA GLY A 95 2.18 -18.29 12.24
C GLY A 95 0.72 -18.30 11.76
N PRO A 96 0.46 -18.88 10.56
CA PRO A 96 -0.85 -18.88 9.92
C PRO A 96 -1.98 -19.44 10.78
#